data_AF-A0A1Y3XMP6-F1
#
_entry.id   AF-A0A1Y3XMP6-F1
#
_cell.length_a   1.000
_cell.length_b   1.000
_cell.length_c   1.000
_cell.angle_alpha   90.00
_cell.angle_beta   90.00
_cell.angle_gamma   90.00
#
_symmetry.space_group_name_H-M   'P 1'
#
loop_
_entity.id
_entity.type
_entity.pdbx_description
1 polymer ?
#
loop_
_entity_poly.entity_id
_entity_poly.type
_entity_poly.pdbx_seq_one_letter_code
_entity_poly.pdbx_strand_id
1 'polypeptide(L)'
;MSYPCKRLKALDKRYRTRYHMSMLENLAFLQANGLEEFVRQQNERYRCARCGKLRTVHQEYCIHCATLEKANRKRKQAQRSRK
;
A
#
# COMPACT_ATOMS: atom_id res chain seq x y z
N MET A 1 -1.41 -31.61 -6.32
CA MET A 1 -1.54 -30.21 -5.84
C MET A 1 -2.21 -29.41 -6.94
N SER A 2 -3.37 -28.78 -6.69
CA SER A 2 -4.04 -27.93 -7.70
C SER A 2 -3.75 -26.45 -7.46
N TYR A 3 -3.50 -25.73 -8.55
CA TYR A 3 -3.42 -24.29 -8.54
C TYR A 3 -4.77 -23.68 -8.96
N PRO A 4 -5.26 -22.63 -8.27
CA PRO A 4 -4.75 -22.11 -7.00
C PRO A 4 -5.22 -22.96 -5.81
N CYS A 5 -4.34 -23.12 -4.81
CA CYS A 5 -4.66 -23.91 -3.62
C CYS A 5 -5.71 -23.21 -2.73
N LYS A 6 -6.41 -23.98 -1.86
CA LYS A 6 -7.48 -23.45 -0.98
C LYS A 6 -7.03 -22.24 -0.15
N ARG A 7 -5.80 -22.27 0.39
CA ARG A 7 -5.24 -21.17 1.20
C ARG A 7 -5.04 -19.90 0.37
N LEU A 8 -4.58 -20.03 -0.87
CA LEU A 8 -4.37 -18.89 -1.77
C LEU A 8 -5.70 -18.28 -2.19
N LYS A 9 -6.73 -19.09 -2.49
CA LYS A 9 -8.09 -18.60 -2.76
C LYS A 9 -8.68 -17.81 -1.58
N ALA A 10 -8.48 -18.29 -0.35
CA ALA A 10 -8.95 -17.60 0.86
C ALA A 10 -8.19 -16.28 1.12
N LEU A 11 -6.88 -16.25 0.88
CA LEU A 11 -6.07 -15.04 0.94
C LEU A 11 -6.55 -14.01 -0.08
N ASP A 12 -6.71 -14.43 -1.33
CA ASP A 12 -7.19 -13.59 -2.43
C ASP A 12 -8.55 -12.98 -2.13
N LYS A 13 -9.52 -13.80 -1.69
CA LYS A 13 -10.86 -13.33 -1.28
C LYS A 13 -10.78 -12.21 -0.24
N ARG A 14 -9.96 -12.38 0.81
CA ARG A 14 -9.80 -11.37 1.86
C ARG A 14 -9.19 -10.06 1.32
N TYR A 15 -8.21 -10.17 0.44
CA TYR A 15 -7.53 -9.01 -0.11
C TYR A 15 -8.42 -8.24 -1.09
N ARG A 16 -9.22 -8.95 -1.90
CA ARG A 16 -10.20 -8.32 -2.80
C ARG A 16 -11.25 -7.55 -2.01
N THR A 17 -11.77 -8.13 -0.92
CA THR A 17 -12.85 -7.51 -0.15
C THR A 17 -12.38 -6.38 0.77
N ARG A 18 -11.18 -6.46 1.35
CA ARG A 18 -10.70 -5.46 2.33
C ARG A 18 -9.74 -4.43 1.77
N TYR A 19 -8.99 -4.77 0.71
CA TYR A 19 -7.86 -3.96 0.24
C TYR A 19 -7.94 -3.65 -1.26
N HIS A 20 -9.05 -4.00 -1.92
CA HIS A 20 -9.30 -3.72 -3.35
C HIS A 20 -8.15 -4.17 -4.27
N MET A 21 -7.54 -5.31 -3.94
CA MET A 21 -6.46 -5.93 -4.73
C MET A 21 -6.55 -7.45 -4.71
N SER A 22 -5.99 -8.12 -5.72
CA SER A 22 -6.02 -9.58 -5.83
C SER A 22 -4.60 -10.15 -5.86
N MET A 23 -4.37 -11.16 -5.04
CA MET A 23 -3.10 -11.89 -5.01
C MET A 23 -2.97 -12.79 -6.23
N LEU A 24 -4.08 -13.34 -6.72
CA LEU A 24 -4.09 -14.16 -7.94
C LEU A 24 -3.81 -13.32 -9.19
N GLU A 25 -4.43 -12.14 -9.31
CA GLU A 25 -4.13 -11.22 -10.42
C GLU A 25 -2.67 -10.75 -10.38
N ASN A 26 -2.12 -10.48 -9.19
CA ASN A 26 -0.70 -10.15 -9.05
C ASN A 26 0.21 -11.28 -9.54
N LEU A 27 -0.09 -12.54 -9.16
CA LEU A 27 0.68 -13.71 -9.62
C LEU A 27 0.56 -13.91 -11.13
N ALA A 28 -0.65 -13.77 -11.69
CA ALA A 28 -0.88 -13.86 -13.13
C ALA A 28 -0.12 -12.77 -13.89
N PHE A 29 -0.11 -11.53 -13.37
CA PHE A 29 0.64 -10.43 -13.94
C PHE A 29 2.15 -10.69 -13.90
N LEU A 30 2.68 -11.16 -12.76
CA LEU A 30 4.08 -11.53 -12.60
C LEU A 30 4.50 -12.63 -13.58
N GLN A 31 3.65 -13.63 -13.79
CA GLN A 31 3.92 -14.71 -14.75
C GLN A 31 3.94 -14.21 -16.19
N ALA A 32 3.09 -13.24 -16.54
CA ALA A 32 2.98 -12.72 -17.90
C ALA A 32 4.02 -11.65 -18.24
N ASN A 33 4.39 -10.79 -17.28
CA ASN A 33 5.18 -9.57 -17.55
C ASN A 33 6.51 -9.51 -16.79
N GLY A 34 6.74 -10.43 -15.85
CA GLY A 34 7.94 -10.44 -15.02
C GLY A 34 7.91 -9.48 -13.82
N LEU A 35 8.96 -9.57 -13.02
CA LEU A 35 9.05 -8.87 -11.73
C LEU A 35 9.28 -7.36 -11.89
N GLU A 36 10.13 -6.95 -12.82
CA GLU A 36 10.49 -5.53 -13.01
C GLU A 36 9.27 -4.69 -13.37
N GLU A 37 8.48 -5.15 -14.34
CA GLU A 37 7.26 -4.47 -14.77
C GLU A 37 6.20 -4.47 -13.67
N PHE A 38 6.08 -5.57 -12.91
CA PHE A 38 5.19 -5.61 -11.75
C PHE A 38 5.57 -4.56 -10.70
N VAL A 39 6.85 -4.48 -10.33
CA VAL A 39 7.34 -3.48 -9.36
C VAL A 39 7.12 -2.06 -9.87
N ARG A 40 7.37 -1.79 -11.16
CA ARG A 40 7.09 -0.49 -11.78
C ARG A 40 5.62 -0.11 -11.66
N GLN A 41 4.71 -1.02 -12.03
CA GLN A 41 3.27 -0.79 -11.94
C GLN A 41 2.79 -0.60 -10.48
N GLN A 42 3.30 -1.39 -9.52
CA GLN A 42 2.93 -1.24 -8.12
C GLN A 42 3.42 0.10 -7.55
N ASN A 43 4.64 0.52 -7.91
CA ASN A 43 5.21 1.81 -7.50
C ASN A 43 4.36 2.97 -8.00
N GLU A 44 3.89 2.90 -9.24
CA GLU A 44 3.01 3.92 -9.83
C GLU A 44 1.63 3.91 -9.17
N ARG A 45 0.96 2.74 -9.11
CA ARG A 45 -0.39 2.57 -8.57
C ARG A 45 -0.52 3.02 -7.12
N TYR A 46 0.48 2.72 -6.28
CA TYR A 46 0.45 3.02 -4.86
C TYR A 46 1.26 4.27 -4.50
N ARG A 47 1.70 5.06 -5.47
CA ARG A 47 2.40 6.32 -5.20
C ARG A 47 1.47 7.31 -4.50
N CYS A 48 1.93 7.89 -3.39
CA CYS A 48 1.22 8.99 -2.77
C CYS A 48 1.42 10.27 -3.61
N ALA A 49 0.34 10.85 -4.13
CA ALA A 49 0.40 12.11 -4.89
C ALA A 49 0.99 13.29 -4.09
N ARG A 50 0.86 13.28 -2.75
CA ARG A 50 1.32 14.37 -1.90
C ARG A 50 2.80 14.30 -1.53
N CYS A 51 3.31 13.12 -1.18
CA CYS A 51 4.69 12.97 -0.69
C CYS A 51 5.57 12.07 -1.56
N GLY A 52 5.03 11.48 -2.63
CA GLY A 52 5.75 10.59 -3.54
C GLY A 52 6.09 9.22 -2.98
N LYS A 53 5.91 8.98 -1.67
CA LYS A 53 6.20 7.68 -1.03
C LYS A 53 5.15 6.63 -1.37
N LEU A 54 5.57 5.36 -1.36
CA LEU A 54 4.69 4.23 -1.58
C LEU A 54 3.68 4.08 -0.42
N ARG A 55 2.41 3.87 -0.78
CA ARG A 55 1.34 3.61 0.18
C ARG A 55 1.24 2.12 0.49
N THR A 56 0.83 1.80 1.70
CA THR A 56 0.39 0.44 2.05
C THR A 56 -1.02 0.19 1.53
N VAL A 57 -1.31 -1.04 1.12
CA VAL A 57 -2.64 -1.48 0.68
C VAL A 57 -3.63 -1.61 1.85
N HIS A 58 -3.12 -1.62 3.08
CA HIS A 58 -3.92 -1.85 4.28
C HIS A 58 -4.60 -0.59 4.83
N GLN A 59 -4.29 0.59 4.27
CA GLN A 59 -4.77 1.87 4.77
C GLN A 59 -5.25 2.75 3.61
N GLU A 60 -6.42 3.35 3.77
CA GLU A 60 -7.02 4.27 2.78
C GLU A 60 -6.28 5.62 2.71
N TYR A 61 -5.47 5.94 3.72
CA TYR A 61 -4.67 7.17 3.77
C TYR A 61 -3.16 6.87 3.67
N CYS A 62 -2.36 7.91 3.36
CA CYS A 62 -0.91 7.80 3.37
C CYS A 62 -0.37 7.89 4.80
N ILE A 63 0.11 6.75 5.34
CA ILE A 63 0.71 6.68 6.68
C ILE A 63 1.91 7.61 6.84
N HIS A 64 2.67 7.87 5.77
CA HIS A 64 3.81 8.78 5.83
C HIS A 64 3.37 10.24 5.98
N CYS A 65 2.35 10.67 5.23
CA CYS A 65 1.78 12.00 5.38
C CYS A 65 1.18 12.20 6.79
N ALA A 66 0.41 11.22 7.27
CA ALA A 66 -0.19 11.28 8.60
C ALA A 66 0.88 11.42 9.71
N THR A 67 1.98 10.69 9.61
CA THR A 67 3.09 10.80 10.57
C THR A 67 3.77 12.17 10.50
N LEU A 68 4.02 12.69 9.29
CA LEU A 68 4.60 14.03 9.10
C LEU A 68 3.69 15.12 9.71
N GLU A 69 2.39 15.02 9.49
CA GLU A 69 1.42 15.97 10.07
C GLU A 69 1.40 15.92 11.59
N LYS A 70 1.40 14.72 12.18
CA LYS A 70 1.47 14.54 13.63
C LYS A 70 2.74 15.17 14.20
N ALA A 71 3.89 14.96 13.56
CA ALA A 71 5.15 15.58 13.97
C ALA A 71 5.09 17.11 13.89
N ASN A 72 4.54 17.66 12.81
CA ASN A 72 4.38 19.11 12.63
C ASN A 72 3.45 19.73 13.68
N ARG A 73 2.36 19.06 14.06
CA ARG A 73 1.46 19.53 15.13
C ARG A 73 2.17 19.59 16.48
N LYS A 74 2.95 18.55 16.84
CA LYS A 74 3.74 18.52 18.09
C LYS A 74 4.77 19.66 18.15
N ARG A 75 5.48 19.92 17.04
CA ARG A 75 6.45 21.03 16.95
C ARG A 75 5.79 22.39 17.15
N LYS A 76 4.63 22.63 16.52
CA LYS A 76 3.87 23.88 16.70
C LYS A 76 3.40 24.09 18.14
N GLN A 77 2.95 23.02 18.82
CA GLN A 77 2.55 23.09 20.23
C GLN A 77 3.75 23.44 21.13
N ALA A 78 4.89 22.76 20.96
CA ALA A 78 6.09 23.01 21.73
C ALA A 78 6.66 24.43 21.54
N GLN A 79 6.47 25.04 20.36
CA GLN A 79 6.86 26.43 20.10
C GLN A 79 5.93 27.43 20.79
N ARG A 80 4.63 27.14 20.86
CA ARG A 80 3.64 28.01 21.53
C ARG A 80 3.76 27.97 23.05
N SER A 81 4.22 26.86 23.64
CA SER A 81 4.44 26.73 25.09
C SER A 81 5.75 27.35 25.59
N ARG A 82 6.62 27.83 24.69
CA ARG A 82 7.87 28.54 25.01
C ARG A 82 7.76 30.06 24.84
N LYS A 83 6.57 30.54 24.46
CA LYS A 83 6.25 31.94 24.27
C LYS A 83 5.23 32.34 25.33
#